data_AF-A0A2V8NV63-F1
#
_entry.id   AF-A0A2V8NV63-F1
#
_cell.length_a   1.000
_cell.length_b   1.000
_cell.length_c   1.000
_cell.angle_alpha   90.00
_cell.angle_beta   90.00
_cell.angle_gamma   90.00
#
_symmetry.space_group_name_H-M   'P 1'
#
loop_
_entity.id
_entity.type
_entity.pdbx_description
1 polymer ?
#
loop_
_entity_poly.entity_id
_entity_poly.type
_entity_poly.pdbx_seq_one_letter_code
_entity_poly.pdbx_strand_id
1 'polypeptide(L)'
;MRRLHAILGIVSSLNLAILLMTGLLIQHREIFSLEEYTVGRGLLPASYRPDDGPGGVRADIVIVDLHSGRLFGKAGSLILDVVTFAWAGLLLSGITMFSSRQFRKVRSTDHEDTKAQRHKGGRGVRPLPPTRVAPR
;
A
#
# COMPACT_ATOMS: atom_id res chain seq x y z
N MET A 1 15.51 -8.84 6.12
CA MET A 1 14.32 -8.53 5.29
C MET A 1 13.03 -8.30 6.08
N ARG A 2 12.52 -9.26 6.88
CA ARG A 2 11.24 -9.06 7.65
C ARG A 2 11.27 -7.90 8.66
N ARG A 3 12.35 -7.76 9.43
CA ARG A 3 12.50 -6.68 10.42
C ARG A 3 12.65 -5.31 9.77
N LEU A 4 13.42 -5.24 8.68
CA LEU A 4 13.56 -4.02 7.88
C LEU A 4 12.20 -3.58 7.31
N HIS A 5 11.41 -4.52 6.79
CA HIS A 5 10.05 -4.22 6.29
C HIS A 5 9.13 -3.70 7.41
N ALA A 6 9.19 -4.27 8.61
CA ALA A 6 8.39 -3.81 9.75
C ALA A 6 8.84 -2.43 10.26
N ILE A 7 10.15 -2.19 10.37
CA ILE A 7 10.69 -0.90 10.82
C ILE A 7 10.41 0.19 9.79
N LEU A 8 10.64 -0.10 8.50
CA LEU A 8 10.27 0.81 7.41
C LEU A 8 8.77 1.10 7.46
N GLY A 9 7.92 0.11 7.71
CA GLY A 9 6.47 0.28 7.86
C GLY A 9 6.07 1.17 9.05
N ILE A 10 6.72 1.04 10.20
CA ILE A 10 6.44 1.86 11.39
C ILE A 10 6.86 3.32 11.15
N VAL A 11 8.10 3.55 10.72
CA VAL A 11 8.61 4.90 10.38
C VAL A 11 7.72 5.55 9.30
N SER A 12 7.29 4.74 8.34
CA SER A 12 6.37 5.13 7.28
C SER A 12 4.99 5.55 7.79
N SER A 13 4.40 4.80 8.72
CA SER A 13 3.06 5.10 9.24
C SER A 13 2.98 6.45 9.94
N LEU A 14 4.07 6.89 10.60
CA LEU A 14 4.12 8.19 11.25
C LEU A 14 4.11 9.33 10.22
N ASN A 15 4.95 9.24 9.19
CA ASN A 15 4.95 10.24 8.11
C ASN A 15 3.61 10.24 7.34
N LEU A 16 3.09 9.05 7.04
CA LEU A 16 1.79 8.90 6.37
C LEU A 16 0.65 9.51 7.19
N ALA A 17 0.66 9.37 8.52
CA ALA A 17 -0.33 9.97 9.39
C ALA A 17 -0.32 11.51 9.30
N ILE A 18 0.86 12.12 9.21
CA ILE A 18 1.00 13.57 9.04
C ILE A 18 0.49 14.00 7.66
N LEU A 19 0.83 13.27 6.59
CA LEU A 19 0.32 13.56 5.24
C LEU A 19 -1.19 13.38 5.12
N LEU A 20 -1.75 12.34 5.74
CA LEU A 20 -3.19 12.10 5.79
C LEU A 20 -3.90 13.21 6.57
N MET A 21 -3.37 13.57 7.75
CA MET A 21 -3.95 14.62 8.57
C MET A 21 -3.92 15.98 7.85
N THR A 22 -2.77 16.36 7.28
CA THR A 22 -2.64 17.61 6.50
C THR A 22 -3.50 17.61 5.24
N GLY A 23 -3.58 16.48 4.52
CA GLY A 23 -4.45 16.33 3.35
C GLY A 23 -5.93 16.44 3.69
N LEU A 24 -6.37 15.84 4.80
CA LEU A 24 -7.74 15.99 5.30
C LEU A 24 -8.04 17.44 5.69
N LEU A 25 -7.08 18.11 6.31
CA LEU A 25 -7.18 19.51 6.72
C LEU A 25 -7.31 20.44 5.49
N ILE A 26 -6.54 20.17 4.43
CA ILE A 26 -6.64 20.87 3.14
C ILE A 26 -7.99 20.57 2.46
N GLN A 27 -8.41 19.29 2.44
CA GLN A 27 -9.67 18.88 1.80
C GLN A 27 -10.89 19.54 2.46
N HIS A 28 -10.83 19.80 3.76
CA HIS A 28 -11.91 20.45 4.53
C HIS A 28 -11.58 21.93 4.84
N ARG A 29 -10.77 22.59 4.00
CA ARG A 29 -10.29 23.97 4.21
C ARG A 29 -11.41 24.99 4.48
N GLU A 30 -12.58 24.78 3.89
CA GLU A 30 -13.78 25.61 4.10
C GLU A 30 -14.42 25.39 5.47
N ILE A 31 -14.45 24.15 5.98
CA ILE A 31 -15.01 23.82 7.29
C ILE A 31 -14.08 24.29 8.42
N PHE A 32 -12.77 24.33 8.16
CA PHE A 32 -11.76 24.75 9.13
C PHE A 32 -11.42 26.26 9.05
N SER A 33 -12.05 27.03 8.15
CA SER A 33 -11.80 28.46 7.92
C SER A 33 -10.31 28.84 7.93
N LEU A 34 -9.46 27.99 7.36
CA LEU A 34 -7.99 28.14 7.39
C LEU A 34 -7.50 29.38 6.63
N GLU A 35 -8.40 30.02 5.87
CA GLU A 35 -8.14 31.25 5.14
C GLU A 35 -8.14 32.50 6.02
N GLU A 36 -8.87 32.46 7.14
CA GLU A 36 -8.98 33.57 8.09
C GLU A 36 -7.83 33.57 9.11
N TYR A 37 -7.18 32.41 9.27
CA TYR A 37 -6.05 32.27 10.18
C TYR A 37 -4.73 32.56 9.47
N THR A 38 -4.04 33.60 9.93
CA THR A 38 -2.70 33.95 9.45
C THR A 38 -1.65 33.46 10.44
N VAL A 39 -0.63 32.78 9.93
CA VAL A 39 0.50 32.31 10.72
C VAL A 39 1.57 33.41 10.70
N GLY A 40 1.90 33.89 11.90
CA GLY A 40 2.95 34.89 12.09
C GLY A 40 4.31 34.37 11.63
N ARG A 41 5.11 35.25 11.01
CA ARG A 41 6.41 34.91 10.40
C ARG A 41 7.45 34.34 11.39
N GLY A 42 7.22 34.45 12.70
CA GLY A 42 8.10 33.87 13.73
C GLY A 42 8.02 32.34 13.85
N LEU A 43 6.93 31.71 13.39
CA LEU A 43 6.78 30.25 13.36
C LEU A 43 7.29 29.63 12.05
N LEU A 44 7.56 30.47 11.06
CA LEU A 44 7.97 30.04 9.72
C LEU A 44 9.50 30.06 9.63
N PRO A 45 10.14 29.04 9.00
CA PRO A 45 11.58 29.03 8.80
C PRO A 45 12.04 30.28 8.02
N ALA A 46 13.19 30.85 8.37
CA ALA A 46 13.70 32.08 7.72
C ALA A 46 13.92 31.95 6.19
N SER A 47 14.02 30.72 5.67
CA SER A 47 14.12 30.39 4.24
C SER A 47 12.76 30.30 3.52
N TYR A 48 11.66 30.33 4.26
CA TYR A 48 10.30 30.17 3.73
C TYR A 48 9.76 31.55 3.33
N ARG A 49 9.64 31.80 2.02
CA ARG A 49 9.10 33.04 1.45
C ARG A 49 7.85 32.77 0.60
N PRO A 50 6.66 32.73 1.21
CA PRO A 50 5.41 32.92 0.51
C PRO A 50 5.15 34.42 0.33
N ASP A 51 4.70 34.82 -0.84
CA ASP A 51 4.46 36.22 -1.23
C ASP A 51 3.01 36.63 -0.91
N ASP A 52 2.64 36.56 0.37
CA ASP A 52 1.28 36.84 0.85
C ASP A 52 1.29 37.96 1.88
N GLY A 53 1.73 39.12 1.42
CA GLY A 53 1.41 40.42 2.01
C GLY A 53 2.01 40.76 3.39
N PRO A 54 1.70 41.95 3.92
CA PRO A 54 2.36 42.51 5.10
C PRO A 54 2.04 41.78 6.42
N GLY A 55 0.92 41.06 6.51
CA GLY A 55 0.33 40.55 7.76
C GLY A 55 0.73 39.14 8.21
N GLY A 56 1.32 38.32 7.32
CA GLY A 56 1.64 36.92 7.63
C GLY A 56 1.10 35.96 6.56
N VAL A 57 1.48 34.69 6.65
CA VAL A 57 1.15 33.69 5.62
C VAL A 57 -0.14 32.99 5.99
N ARG A 58 -1.05 32.78 5.03
CA ARG A 58 -2.32 32.11 5.29
C ARG A 58 -2.08 30.65 5.70
N ALA A 59 -2.79 30.16 6.72
CA ALA A 59 -2.53 28.85 7.32
C ALA A 59 -2.67 27.69 6.33
N ASP A 60 -3.59 27.80 5.37
CA ASP A 60 -3.73 26.82 4.29
C ASP A 60 -2.48 26.70 3.42
N ILE A 61 -1.80 27.81 3.09
CA ILE A 61 -0.55 27.80 2.31
C ILE A 61 0.54 27.08 3.11
N VAL A 62 0.64 27.38 4.40
CA VAL A 62 1.59 26.71 5.31
C VAL A 62 1.32 25.21 5.38
N ILE A 63 0.05 24.81 5.47
CA ILE A 63 -0.35 23.40 5.53
C ILE A 63 -0.06 22.68 4.20
N VAL A 64 -0.32 23.33 3.05
CA VAL A 64 0.01 22.78 1.72
C VAL A 64 1.53 22.62 1.54
N ASP A 65 2.31 23.58 2.02
CA ASP A 65 3.76 23.49 1.96
C ASP A 65 4.33 22.49 2.97
N LEU A 66 3.67 22.28 4.11
CA LEU A 66 3.99 21.19 5.03
C LEU A 66 3.68 19.83 4.38
N HIS A 67 2.53 19.72 3.72
CA HIS A 67 2.09 18.51 3.03
C HIS A 67 3.06 18.10 1.91
N SER A 68 3.60 19.06 1.17
CA SER A 68 4.58 18.81 0.11
C SER A 68 6.03 18.72 0.64
N GLY A 69 6.27 18.92 1.93
CA GLY A 69 7.61 18.97 2.52
C GLY A 69 8.39 20.24 2.17
N ARG A 70 7.77 21.16 1.43
CA ARG A 70 8.35 22.44 1.01
C ARG A 70 8.53 23.41 2.17
N LEU A 71 7.76 23.25 3.26
CA LEU A 71 7.92 24.06 4.47
C LEU A 71 9.35 24.00 5.01
N PHE A 72 9.99 22.84 4.94
CA PHE A 72 11.38 22.63 5.38
C PHE A 72 12.41 22.88 4.25
N GLY A 73 11.99 23.46 3.13
CA GLY A 73 12.81 23.72 1.96
C GLY A 73 13.13 22.46 1.14
N LYS A 74 14.21 22.54 0.35
CA LYS A 74 14.61 21.47 -0.60
C LYS A 74 14.90 20.13 0.10
N ALA A 75 15.42 20.17 1.33
CA ALA A 75 15.72 18.97 2.10
C ALA A 75 14.45 18.21 2.50
N GLY A 76 13.41 18.91 2.96
CA GLY A 76 12.14 18.30 3.35
C GLY A 76 11.43 17.60 2.19
N SER A 77 11.35 18.27 1.04
CA SER A 77 10.80 17.69 -0.19
C SER A 77 11.54 16.42 -0.62
N LEU A 78 12.88 16.41 -0.54
CA LEU A 78 13.69 15.25 -0.95
C LEU A 78 13.50 14.06 0.00
N ILE A 79 13.38 14.32 1.30
CA ILE A 79 13.05 13.28 2.30
C ILE A 79 11.68 12.67 1.99
N LEU A 80 10.68 13.49 1.69
CA LEU A 80 9.34 13.04 1.32
C LEU A 80 9.34 12.17 0.06
N ASP A 81 10.12 12.53 -0.96
CA ASP A 81 10.28 11.72 -2.17
C ASP A 81 10.87 10.34 -1.85
N VAL A 82 11.94 10.29 -1.06
CA VAL A 82 12.58 9.03 -0.65
C VAL A 82 11.62 8.14 0.14
N VAL A 83 10.85 8.74 1.06
CA VAL A 83 9.85 7.99 1.83
C VAL A 83 8.73 7.47 0.92
N THR A 84 8.33 8.24 -0.09
CA THR A 84 7.32 7.82 -1.07
C THR A 84 7.80 6.64 -1.90
N PHE A 85 9.06 6.65 -2.34
CA PHE A 85 9.67 5.49 -3.01
C PHE A 85 9.77 4.27 -2.09
N ALA A 86 10.08 4.47 -0.81
CA ALA A 86 10.04 3.40 0.17
C ALA A 86 8.63 2.80 0.27
N TRP A 87 7.57 3.62 0.35
CA TRP A 87 6.18 3.13 0.35
C TRP A 87 5.82 2.35 -0.89
N ALA A 88 6.20 2.85 -2.08
CA ALA A 88 6.00 2.14 -3.33
C ALA A 88 6.67 0.75 -3.28
N GLY A 89 7.90 0.66 -2.78
CA GLY A 89 8.60 -0.60 -2.56
C GLY A 89 7.91 -1.53 -1.56
N LEU A 90 7.39 -0.98 -0.44
CA LEU A 90 6.62 -1.76 0.53
C LEU A 90 5.33 -2.31 -0.07
N LEU A 91 4.58 -1.50 -0.83
CA LEU A 91 3.36 -1.92 -1.52
C LEU A 91 3.65 -3.02 -2.54
N LEU A 92 4.68 -2.85 -3.38
CA LEU A 92 5.09 -3.86 -4.36
C LEU A 92 5.52 -5.16 -3.67
N SER A 93 6.27 -5.06 -2.57
CA SER A 93 6.67 -6.22 -1.77
C SER A 93 5.47 -6.96 -1.16
N GLY A 94 4.43 -6.23 -0.73
CA GLY A 94 3.20 -6.82 -0.21
C GLY A 94 2.41 -7.56 -1.30
N ILE A 95 2.21 -6.90 -2.45
CA ILE A 95 1.46 -7.45 -3.59
C ILE A 95 2.13 -8.72 -4.15
N THR A 96 3.45 -8.69 -4.34
CA THR A 96 4.21 -9.84 -4.84
C THR A 96 4.13 -11.05 -3.89
N MET A 97 4.18 -10.80 -2.58
CA MET A 97 4.03 -11.84 -1.56
C MET A 97 2.61 -12.41 -1.52
N PHE A 98 1.59 -11.58 -1.70
CA PHE A 98 0.19 -12.02 -1.72
C PHE A 98 -0.12 -12.85 -2.97
N SER A 99 0.26 -12.35 -4.15
CA SER A 99 0.07 -13.03 -5.44
C SER A 99 0.75 -14.40 -5.48
N SER A 100 2.01 -14.49 -5.05
CA SER A 100 2.77 -15.74 -5.03
C SER A 100 2.26 -16.79 -4.03
N ARG A 101 1.51 -16.39 -2.99
CA ARG A 101 0.86 -17.31 -2.06
C ARG A 101 -0.43 -17.91 -2.63
N GLN A 102 -1.17 -17.12 -3.41
CA GLN A 102 -2.42 -17.57 -4.01
C GLN A 102 -2.18 -18.64 -5.10
N PHE A 103 -1.16 -18.46 -5.95
CA PHE A 103 -0.81 -19.46 -6.97
C PHE A 103 -0.26 -20.77 -6.41
N ARG A 104 0.42 -20.74 -5.26
CA ARG A 104 0.95 -21.95 -4.60
C ARG A 104 -0.16 -22.82 -4.02
N LYS A 105 -1.28 -22.21 -3.58
CA LYS A 105 -2.45 -22.92 -3.07
C LYS A 105 -3.25 -23.59 -4.20
N VAL A 106 -3.46 -22.89 -5.33
CA VAL A 106 -4.16 -23.45 -6.50
C VAL A 106 -3.42 -24.67 -7.08
N ARG A 107 -2.08 -24.60 -7.21
CA ARG A 107 -1.30 -25.70 -7.78
C ARG A 107 -1.22 -26.95 -6.89
N SER A 108 -1.41 -26.80 -5.58
CA SER A 108 -1.45 -27.94 -4.65
C SER A 108 -2.77 -28.69 -4.74
N THR A 109 -3.90 -27.98 -4.85
CA THR A 109 -5.23 -28.59 -5.01
C THR A 109 -5.34 -29.37 -6.32
N ASP A 110 -4.80 -28.82 -7.41
CA ASP A 110 -4.86 -29.43 -8.75
C ASP A 110 -4.09 -30.77 -8.82
N HIS A 111 -2.94 -30.85 -8.14
CA HIS A 111 -2.16 -32.09 -8.04
C HIS A 111 -2.81 -33.14 -7.11
N GLU A 112 -3.52 -32.71 -6.07
CA GLU A 112 -4.21 -33.61 -5.14
C GLU A 112 -5.45 -34.23 -5.80
N ASP A 113 -6.25 -33.43 -6.50
CA ASP A 113 -7.43 -33.89 -7.25
C ASP A 113 -7.06 -34.83 -8.40
N THR A 114 -5.98 -34.51 -9.14
CA THR A 114 -5.46 -35.39 -10.20
C THR A 114 -5.03 -36.75 -9.66
N LYS A 115 -4.40 -36.78 -8.47
CA LYS A 115 -3.95 -38.03 -7.84
C LYS A 115 -5.11 -38.84 -7.28
N ALA A 116 -6.12 -38.17 -6.71
CA ALA A 116 -7.35 -38.79 -6.21
C ALA A 116 -8.17 -39.43 -7.34
N GLN A 117 -8.29 -38.76 -8.49
CA GLN A 117 -8.96 -39.34 -9.67
C GLN A 117 -8.22 -40.56 -10.23
N ARG A 118 -6.88 -40.49 -10.33
CA ARG A 118 -6.07 -41.59 -10.85
C ARG A 118 -6.14 -42.84 -9.96
N HIS A 119 -6.28 -42.65 -8.64
CA HIS A 119 -6.44 -43.76 -7.69
C HIS A 119 -7.86 -44.37 -7.69
N LYS A 120 -8.88 -43.59 -8.08
CA LYS A 120 -10.27 -44.06 -8.21
C LYS A 120 -10.51 -44.78 -9.54
N GLY A 121 -9.91 -44.31 -10.63
CA GLY A 121 -9.99 -44.95 -11.96
C GLY A 121 -9.29 -46.32 -12.07
N GLY A 122 -8.31 -46.61 -11.19
CA GLY A 122 -7.64 -47.91 -11.13
C GLY A 122 -8.41 -49.02 -10.39
N ARG A 123 -9.55 -48.71 -9.75
CA ARG A 123 -10.44 -49.69 -9.09
C ARG A 123 -11.75 -49.95 -9.86
N GLY A 124 -11.79 -49.60 -11.15
CA GLY A 124 -12.88 -49.98 -12.05
C GLY A 124 -12.79 -51.45 -12.43
N VAL A 125 -13.57 -52.28 -11.72
CA VAL A 125 -14.13 -53.59 -12.10
C VAL A 125 -13.64 -54.16 -13.45
N ARG A 126 -12.85 -55.24 -13.41
CA ARG A 126 -12.65 -56.10 -14.60
C ARG A 126 -14.01 -56.65 -15.02
N PRO A 127 -14.45 -56.48 -16.28
CA PRO A 127 -15.56 -57.26 -16.80
C PRO A 127 -15.18 -58.75 -16.75
N LEU A 128 -16.05 -59.58 -16.17
CA LEU A 128 -15.90 -61.03 -16.26
C LEU A 128 -15.99 -61.44 -17.74
N PRO A 129 -15.17 -62.39 -18.21
CA PRO A 129 -15.24 -62.85 -19.59
C PRO A 129 -16.61 -63.48 -19.89
N PRO A 130 -17.15 -63.30 -21.10
CA PRO A 130 -18.46 -63.86 -21.44
C PRO A 130 -18.40 -65.39 -21.38
N THR A 131 -19.23 -65.97 -20.52
CA THR A 131 -19.43 -67.42 -20.42
C THR A 131 -19.99 -67.91 -21.75
N ARG A 132 -19.15 -68.59 -22.54
CA ARG A 132 -19.55 -69.19 -23.81
C ARG A 132 -20.45 -70.39 -23.51
N VAL A 133 -21.76 -70.20 -23.60
CA VAL A 133 -22.74 -71.29 -23.51
C VAL A 133 -22.62 -72.13 -24.80
N ALA A 134 -22.20 -73.38 -24.65
CA ALA A 134 -22.12 -74.32 -25.76
C ALA A 134 -23.55 -74.74 -26.20
N PRO A 135 -23.86 -74.74 -27.51
CA PRO A 135 -25.10 -75.30 -28.02
C PRO A 135 -25.09 -76.83 -27.94
N ARG A 136 -26.30 -77.38 -27.74
CA ARG A 136 -26.64 -78.78 -27.47
C ARG A 136 -26.29 -79.74 -28.59
#